data_AF-A0A3N9V1D4-F1
#
_entry.id   AF-A0A3N9V1D4-F1
#
_cell.length_a   1.000
_cell.length_b   1.000
_cell.length_c   1.000
_cell.angle_alpha   90.00
_cell.angle_beta   90.00
_cell.angle_gamma   90.00
#
_symmetry.space_group_name_H-M   'P 1'
#
loop_
_entity.id
_entity.type
_entity.pdbx_description
1 polymer ?
#
loop_
_entity_poly.entity_id
_entity_poly.type
_entity_poly.pdbx_seq_one_letter_code
_entity_poly.pdbx_strand_id
1 'polypeptide(L)'
;MCPCRGRKKGRRWISEVPLVRCFMAEGANDIDAISITLEELEAVRLVDLLDLDQQEAAFYMGICRKAFWNDLMNARKKIAAALVYGTSLRIEGGSFILRGGEGTDDMANLARRQEMELMEKEFALLRSRLEHLGLRMEALKGPQERDS
;
A
#
# COMPACT_ATOMS: atom_id res chain seq x y z
N MET A 1 -35.65 0.31 19.86
CA MET A 1 -34.51 -0.54 19.46
C MET A 1 -33.27 0.34 19.36
N CYS A 2 -32.34 0.23 20.31
CA CYS A 2 -31.05 0.93 20.19
C CYS A 2 -30.23 0.23 19.10
N PRO A 3 -29.78 0.92 18.04
CA PRO A 3 -28.87 0.30 17.10
C PRO A 3 -27.58 -0.01 17.88
N CYS A 4 -27.25 -1.29 18.02
CA CYS A 4 -25.98 -1.73 18.59
C CYS A 4 -24.86 -1.21 17.69
N ARG A 5 -24.43 0.04 17.91
CA ARG A 5 -23.28 0.62 17.23
C ARG A 5 -22.08 -0.20 17.71
N GLY A 6 -21.64 -1.13 16.86
CA GLY A 6 -20.47 -1.95 17.12
C GLY A 6 -19.30 -1.09 17.59
N ARG A 7 -18.40 -1.68 18.36
CA ARG A 7 -17.20 -1.00 18.87
C ARG A 7 -16.50 -0.30 17.69
N LYS A 8 -16.29 1.02 17.82
CA LYS A 8 -15.60 1.81 16.80
C LYS A 8 -14.27 1.12 16.44
N LYS A 9 -13.96 1.04 15.14
CA LYS A 9 -12.66 0.55 14.68
C LYS A 9 -11.56 1.39 15.35
N GLY A 10 -10.59 0.72 15.98
CA GLY A 10 -9.42 1.39 16.53
C GLY A 10 -8.58 2.01 15.42
N ARG A 11 -7.82 3.06 15.76
CA ARG A 11 -6.92 3.71 14.79
C ARG A 11 -5.77 2.77 14.42
N ARG A 12 -5.37 2.78 13.15
CA ARG A 12 -4.24 1.99 12.63
C ARG A 12 -3.05 2.89 12.32
N TRP A 13 -1.85 2.40 12.55
CA TRP A 13 -0.64 3.07 12.08
C TRP A 13 -0.42 2.81 10.59
N ILE A 14 -0.07 3.86 9.85
CA ILE A 14 0.39 3.79 8.46
C ILE A 14 1.72 4.53 8.34
N SER A 15 2.61 4.14 7.43
CA SER A 15 3.90 4.84 7.30
C SER A 15 3.81 6.11 6.47
N GLU A 16 2.91 6.16 5.49
CA GLU A 16 2.84 7.33 4.60
C GLU A 16 1.43 7.58 4.07
N VAL A 17 1.23 8.77 3.51
CA VAL A 17 0.03 9.10 2.74
C VAL A 17 0.45 9.26 1.28
N PRO A 18 -0.11 8.47 0.36
CA PRO A 18 0.30 8.50 -1.04
C PRO A 18 -0.03 9.85 -1.68
N LEU A 19 0.90 10.33 -2.52
CA LEU A 19 0.72 11.55 -3.31
C LEU A 19 -0.41 11.41 -4.33
N VAL A 20 -0.46 10.24 -5.00
CA VAL A 20 -1.52 9.90 -5.94
C VAL A 20 -2.63 9.17 -5.19
N ARG A 21 -3.85 9.71 -5.24
CA ARG A 21 -5.02 9.16 -4.55
C ARG A 21 -6.11 8.64 -5.48
N CYS A 22 -5.90 8.69 -6.79
CA CYS A 22 -6.87 8.20 -7.75
C CYS A 22 -6.15 7.47 -8.88
N PHE A 23 -6.64 6.27 -9.18
CA PHE A 23 -6.24 5.44 -10.32
C PHE A 23 -7.45 5.26 -11.21
N MET A 24 -7.34 5.71 -12.45
CA MET A 24 -8.45 5.66 -13.41
C MET A 24 -8.18 4.56 -14.43
N ALA A 25 -9.18 3.73 -14.69
CA ALA A 25 -9.17 2.83 -15.84
C ALA A 25 -9.38 3.66 -17.12
N GLU A 26 -8.69 3.31 -18.19
CA GLU A 26 -8.83 4.00 -19.47
C GLU A 26 -10.28 3.86 -19.98
N GLY A 27 -10.92 5.00 -20.28
CA GLY A 27 -12.32 5.05 -20.72
C GLY A 27 -13.37 4.94 -19.60
N ALA A 28 -12.97 4.83 -18.34
CA ALA A 28 -13.90 4.82 -17.21
C ALA A 28 -14.26 6.24 -16.75
N ASN A 29 -15.52 6.42 -16.34
CA ASN A 29 -15.99 7.66 -15.71
C ASN A 29 -15.72 7.63 -14.19
N ASP A 30 -15.43 8.79 -13.60
CA ASP A 30 -15.06 8.94 -12.19
C ASP A 30 -16.24 8.71 -11.20
N ILE A 31 -17.46 8.53 -11.73
CA ILE A 31 -18.71 8.44 -10.96
C ILE A 31 -18.80 7.11 -10.18
N ASP A 32 -18.18 6.04 -10.70
CA ASP A 32 -18.26 4.68 -10.13
C ASP A 32 -16.95 4.23 -9.46
N ALA A 33 -16.15 5.19 -8.98
CA ALA A 33 -14.87 4.88 -8.37
C ALA A 33 -15.04 4.07 -7.06
N ILE A 34 -14.31 2.97 -6.94
CA ILE A 34 -14.27 2.16 -5.73
C ILE A 34 -13.34 2.83 -4.71
N SER A 35 -13.88 3.16 -3.54
CA SER A 35 -13.11 3.77 -2.45
C SER A 35 -12.34 2.71 -1.64
N ILE A 36 -11.01 2.80 -1.61
CA ILE A 36 -10.13 2.08 -0.68
C ILE A 36 -9.65 3.03 0.40
N THR A 37 -9.59 2.58 1.66
CA THR A 37 -9.08 3.43 2.74
C THR A 37 -7.56 3.41 2.80
N LEU A 38 -6.96 4.42 3.46
CA LEU A 38 -5.51 4.44 3.68
C LEU A 38 -5.02 3.25 4.51
N GLU A 39 -5.85 2.80 5.46
CA GLU A 39 -5.60 1.62 6.28
C GLU A 39 -5.60 0.32 5.45
N GLU A 40 -6.56 0.20 4.53
CA GLU A 40 -6.67 -0.94 3.61
C GLU A 40 -5.50 -0.98 2.63
N LEU A 41 -5.10 0.19 2.11
CA LEU A 41 -3.94 0.32 1.23
C LEU A 41 -2.65 -0.08 1.95
N GLU A 42 -2.46 0.39 3.18
CA GLU A 42 -1.29 0.02 4.01
C GLU A 42 -1.20 -1.50 4.20
N ALA A 43 -2.32 -2.16 4.50
CA ALA A 43 -2.34 -3.61 4.68
C ALA A 43 -1.88 -4.36 3.40
N VAL A 44 -2.33 -3.91 2.23
CA VAL A 44 -1.89 -4.44 0.93
C VAL A 44 -0.42 -4.16 0.70
N ARG A 45 0.06 -2.95 0.99
CA ARG A 45 1.49 -2.61 0.87
C ARG A 45 2.36 -3.56 1.70
N LEU A 46 2.03 -3.74 2.98
CA LEU A 46 2.84 -4.57 3.87
C LEU A 46 2.89 -6.05 3.44
N VAL A 47 1.75 -6.65 3.08
CA VAL A 47 1.69 -8.09 2.80
C VAL A 47 1.88 -8.42 1.32
N ASP A 48 1.16 -7.73 0.43
CA ASP A 48 1.12 -8.09 -0.99
C ASP A 48 2.27 -7.45 -1.80
N LEU A 49 2.86 -6.36 -1.32
CA LEU A 49 3.98 -5.68 -1.99
C LEU A 49 5.33 -5.94 -1.32
N LEU A 50 5.37 -5.98 0.01
CA LEU A 50 6.61 -6.12 0.80
C LEU A 50 6.82 -7.52 1.39
N ASP A 51 5.91 -8.45 1.08
CA ASP A 51 5.99 -9.85 1.47
C ASP A 51 6.19 -10.06 2.99
N LEU A 52 5.63 -9.18 3.83
CA LEU A 52 5.60 -9.42 5.28
C LEU A 52 4.56 -10.49 5.61
N ASP A 53 4.80 -11.19 6.73
CA ASP A 53 3.78 -12.08 7.25
C ASP A 53 2.62 -11.27 7.89
N GLN A 54 1.45 -11.89 8.00
CA GLN A 54 0.27 -11.21 8.55
C GLN A 54 0.45 -10.81 10.02
N GLN A 55 1.30 -11.50 10.77
CA GLN A 55 1.56 -11.15 12.16
C GLN A 55 2.42 -9.90 12.28
N GLU A 56 3.52 -9.83 11.53
CA GLU A 56 4.40 -8.66 11.43
C GLU A 56 3.59 -7.47 10.93
N ALA A 57 2.85 -7.61 9.83
CA ALA A 57 2.07 -6.52 9.27
C ALA A 57 1.00 -6.00 10.26
N ALA A 58 0.33 -6.89 11.01
CA ALA A 58 -0.60 -6.49 12.06
C ALA A 58 0.11 -5.74 13.20
N PHE A 59 1.30 -6.18 13.59
CA PHE A 59 2.14 -5.50 14.57
C PHE A 59 2.55 -4.10 14.09
N TYR A 60 2.98 -3.95 12.83
CA TYR A 60 3.30 -2.66 12.21
C TYR A 60 2.11 -1.70 12.22
N MET A 61 0.91 -2.19 11.95
CA MET A 61 -0.32 -1.37 11.98
C MET A 61 -0.86 -1.13 13.40
N GLY A 62 -0.28 -1.73 14.44
CA GLY A 62 -0.71 -1.56 15.83
C GLY A 62 -2.06 -2.21 16.16
N ILE A 63 -2.44 -3.28 15.45
CA ILE A 63 -3.76 -3.94 15.57
C ILE A 63 -3.63 -5.45 15.73
N CYS A 64 -4.72 -6.11 16.11
CA CYS A 64 -4.74 -7.57 16.19
C CYS A 64 -4.76 -8.22 14.80
N ARG A 65 -4.19 -9.43 14.68
CA ARG A 65 -4.12 -10.19 13.42
C ARG A 65 -5.48 -10.34 12.74
N LYS A 66 -6.57 -10.55 13.51
CA LYS A 66 -7.94 -10.64 12.96
C LYS A 66 -8.42 -9.33 12.34
N ALA A 67 -8.16 -8.19 12.98
CA ALA A 67 -8.53 -6.89 12.43
C ALA A 67 -7.75 -6.62 11.15
N PHE A 68 -6.44 -6.87 11.18
CA PHE A 68 -5.56 -6.75 10.03
C PHE A 68 -6.05 -7.60 8.85
N TRP A 69 -6.32 -8.89 9.10
CA TRP A 69 -6.85 -9.79 8.08
C TRP A 69 -8.14 -9.27 7.45
N ASN A 70 -9.06 -8.72 8.23
CA ASN A 70 -10.29 -8.14 7.70
C ASN A 70 -10.01 -6.95 6.78
N ASP A 71 -9.11 -6.04 7.16
CA ASP A 71 -8.78 -4.88 6.35
C ASP A 71 -8.05 -5.31 5.07
N LEU A 72 -7.11 -6.27 5.15
CA LEU A 72 -6.43 -6.86 3.98
C LEU A 72 -7.42 -7.53 3.01
N MET A 73 -8.36 -8.34 3.51
CA MET A 73 -9.38 -8.99 2.67
C MET A 73 -10.30 -7.99 1.99
N ASN A 74 -10.73 -6.94 2.71
CA ASN A 74 -11.55 -5.88 2.13
C ASN A 74 -10.78 -5.12 1.03
N ALA A 75 -9.52 -4.80 1.28
CA ALA A 75 -8.63 -4.15 0.32
C ALA A 75 -8.48 -4.98 -0.96
N ARG A 76 -8.09 -6.26 -0.83
CA ARG A 76 -7.94 -7.18 -1.97
C ARG A 76 -9.25 -7.33 -2.77
N LYS A 77 -10.40 -7.42 -2.10
CA LYS A 77 -11.71 -7.49 -2.77
C LYS A 77 -12.00 -6.22 -3.59
N LYS A 78 -11.71 -5.05 -3.04
CA LYS A 78 -11.91 -3.75 -3.73
C LYS A 78 -11.00 -3.60 -4.93
N ILE A 79 -9.72 -3.95 -4.77
CA ILE A 79 -8.74 -3.93 -5.86
C ILE A 79 -9.16 -4.91 -6.96
N ALA A 80 -9.51 -6.15 -6.60
CA ALA A 80 -9.98 -7.14 -7.56
C ALA A 80 -11.25 -6.67 -8.28
N ALA A 81 -12.21 -6.07 -7.57
CA ALA A 81 -13.42 -5.51 -8.18
C ALA A 81 -13.10 -4.38 -9.17
N ALA A 82 -12.18 -3.47 -8.82
CA ALA A 82 -11.77 -2.39 -9.71
C ALA A 82 -11.15 -2.92 -11.01
N LEU A 83 -10.29 -3.94 -10.90
CA LEU A 83 -9.65 -4.57 -12.04
C LEU A 83 -10.62 -5.39 -12.91
N VAL A 84 -11.55 -6.14 -12.29
CA VAL A 84 -12.50 -7.00 -13.01
C VAL A 84 -13.59 -6.20 -13.70
N TYR A 85 -14.11 -5.15 -13.06
CA TYR A 85 -15.19 -4.33 -13.60
C TYR A 85 -14.69 -3.13 -14.41
N GLY A 86 -13.37 -2.88 -14.45
CA GLY A 86 -12.79 -1.74 -15.14
C GLY A 86 -13.20 -0.40 -14.51
N THR A 87 -13.35 -0.36 -13.19
CA THR A 87 -13.73 0.87 -12.47
C THR A 87 -12.50 1.56 -11.89
N SER A 88 -12.60 2.88 -11.72
CA SER A 88 -11.56 3.67 -11.07
C SER A 88 -11.44 3.29 -9.58
N LEU A 89 -10.26 3.52 -9.00
CA LEU A 89 -9.98 3.27 -7.59
C LEU A 89 -9.51 4.56 -6.93
N ARG A 90 -10.19 4.94 -5.84
CA ARG A 90 -9.91 6.17 -5.09
C ARG A 90 -9.45 5.84 -3.68
N ILE A 91 -8.31 6.41 -3.29
CA ILE A 91 -7.73 6.25 -1.96
C ILE A 91 -8.22 7.41 -1.08
N GLU A 92 -9.14 7.12 -0.17
CA GLU A 92 -9.74 8.15 0.67
C GLU A 92 -10.27 7.62 2.01
N GLY A 93 -10.43 8.52 2.97
CA GLY A 93 -10.97 8.21 4.28
C GLY A 93 -10.08 7.27 5.11
N GLY A 94 -10.73 6.51 5.99
CA GLY A 94 -10.07 5.71 7.03
C GLY A 94 -9.82 6.50 8.32
N SER A 95 -9.46 5.78 9.37
CA SER A 95 -9.15 6.34 10.69
C SER A 95 -7.75 5.89 11.13
N PHE A 96 -6.73 6.58 10.64
CA PHE A 96 -5.33 6.20 10.85
C PHE A 96 -4.55 7.22 11.69
N ILE A 97 -3.35 6.83 12.09
CA ILE A 97 -2.31 7.67 12.66
C ILE A 97 -1.08 7.51 11.77
N LEU A 98 -0.54 8.62 11.28
CA LEU A 98 0.72 8.61 10.53
C LEU A 98 1.88 8.35 11.48
N ARG A 99 2.70 7.35 11.17
CA ARG A 99 3.91 7.05 11.94
C ARG A 99 4.95 8.14 11.63
N GLY A 100 5.40 8.90 12.66
CA GLY A 100 6.47 9.90 12.49
C GLY A 100 6.21 11.34 12.95
N GLY A 101 5.44 11.59 14.01
CA GLY A 101 5.39 12.90 14.68
C GLY A 101 6.00 12.81 16.09
N GLU A 102 7.23 13.31 16.26
CA GLU A 102 8.00 13.56 17.50
C GLU A 102 7.57 12.83 18.80
N GLY A 103 8.42 11.93 19.33
CA GLY A 103 8.24 11.38 20.68
C GLY A 103 9.28 10.33 21.15
N THR A 104 10.17 10.78 22.04
CA THR A 104 11.08 10.13 23.03
C THR A 104 11.97 8.92 22.66
N ASP A 105 13.23 9.03 23.10
CA ASP A 105 14.45 8.51 22.46
C ASP A 105 14.77 7.01 22.63
N ASP A 106 14.05 6.24 23.43
CA ASP A 106 14.49 4.87 23.78
C ASP A 106 13.79 3.74 23.00
N MET A 107 12.50 3.89 22.67
CA MET A 107 11.76 2.96 21.77
C MET A 107 12.09 3.18 20.29
N ALA A 108 12.88 4.21 20.01
CA ALA A 108 13.14 4.66 18.66
C ALA A 108 14.11 3.74 17.91
N ASN A 109 15.03 3.03 18.57
CA ASN A 109 16.04 2.25 17.84
C ASN A 109 15.52 0.95 17.23
N LEU A 110 14.61 0.22 17.88
CA LEU A 110 13.99 -0.97 17.27
C LEU A 110 13.00 -0.58 16.18
N ALA A 111 12.18 0.45 16.43
CA ALA A 111 11.27 0.99 15.42
C ALA A 111 12.05 1.52 14.20
N ARG A 112 13.18 2.22 14.40
CA ARG A 112 14.08 2.67 13.31
C ARG A 112 14.65 1.50 12.52
N ARG A 113 15.09 0.41 13.18
CA ARG A 113 15.59 -0.79 12.49
C ARG A 113 14.51 -1.45 11.65
N GLN A 114 13.32 -1.60 12.21
CA GLN A 114 12.16 -2.17 11.53
C GLN A 114 11.70 -1.29 10.35
N GLU A 115 11.69 0.03 10.52
CA GLU A 115 11.41 0.98 9.44
C GLU A 115 12.49 0.92 8.35
N MET A 116 13.77 0.81 8.73
CA MET A 116 14.87 0.62 7.79
C MET A 116 14.71 -0.67 7.01
N GLU A 117 14.40 -1.79 7.67
CA GLU A 117 14.17 -3.08 7.02
C GLU A 117 13.01 -3.01 6.01
N LEU A 118 11.94 -2.29 6.35
CA LEU A 118 10.83 -2.03 5.45
C LEU A 118 11.27 -1.21 4.23
N MET A 119 12.02 -0.13 4.45
CA MET A 119 12.57 0.72 3.39
C MET A 119 13.56 -0.04 2.49
N GLU A 120 14.37 -0.95 3.05
CA GLU A 120 15.31 -1.79 2.30
C GLU A 120 14.55 -2.73 1.34
N LYS A 121 13.44 -3.33 1.79
CA LYS A 121 12.56 -4.14 0.93
C LYS A 121 11.94 -3.33 -0.21
N GLU A 122 11.39 -2.14 0.10
CA GLU A 122 10.86 -1.23 -0.92
C GLU A 122 11.92 -0.84 -1.95
N PHE A 123 13.11 -0.47 -1.47
CA PHE A 123 14.21 -0.08 -2.34
C PHE A 123 14.68 -1.23 -3.23
N ALA A 124 14.74 -2.45 -2.70
CA ALA A 124 15.09 -3.64 -3.49
C ALA A 124 14.09 -3.90 -4.64
N LEU A 125 12.79 -3.75 -4.37
CA LEU A 125 11.74 -3.88 -5.40
C LEU A 125 11.90 -2.82 -6.50
N LEU A 126 12.13 -1.57 -6.11
CA LEU A 126 12.32 -0.47 -7.06
C LEU A 126 13.58 -0.66 -7.91
N ARG A 127 14.67 -1.12 -7.29
CA ARG A 127 15.93 -1.41 -8.01
C ARG A 127 15.74 -2.48 -9.07
N SER A 128 15.10 -3.60 -8.70
CA SER A 128 14.76 -4.69 -9.64
C SER A 128 13.92 -4.19 -10.81
N ARG A 129 12.91 -3.34 -10.54
CA ARG A 129 12.09 -2.74 -11.59
C ARG A 129 12.89 -1.82 -12.52
N LEU A 130 13.80 -1.01 -11.97
CA LEU A 130 14.66 -0.12 -12.76
C LEU A 130 15.61 -0.90 -13.66
N GLU A 131 16.24 -1.96 -13.13
CA GLU A 131 17.11 -2.87 -13.89
C GLU A 131 16.34 -3.51 -15.05
N HIS A 132 15.15 -4.06 -14.80
CA HIS A 132 14.28 -4.64 -15.84
C HIS A 132 13.87 -3.61 -16.92
N LEU A 133 13.49 -2.40 -16.52
CA LEU A 133 13.16 -1.34 -17.46
C LEU A 133 14.37 -0.91 -18.30
N GLY A 134 15.57 -0.85 -17.70
CA GLY A 134 16.82 -0.60 -18.41
C GLY A 134 17.08 -1.62 -19.52
N LEU A 135 16.98 -2.91 -19.20
CA LEU A 135 17.11 -4.00 -20.18
C LEU A 135 16.07 -3.89 -21.30
N ARG A 136 14.81 -3.60 -20.95
CA ARG A 136 13.72 -3.41 -21.93
C ARG A 136 13.99 -2.20 -22.84
N MET A 137 14.56 -1.11 -22.31
CA MET A 137 14.93 0.07 -23.09
C MET A 137 16.09 -0.22 -24.05
N GLU A 138 17.11 -0.96 -23.63
CA GLU A 138 18.22 -1.37 -24.50
C GLU A 138 17.72 -2.26 -25.65
N ALA A 139 16.85 -3.22 -25.35
CA ALA A 139 16.22 -4.08 -26.35
C ALA A 139 15.39 -3.29 -27.37
N LEU A 140 14.64 -2.27 -26.91
CA LEU A 140 13.82 -1.40 -27.78
C LEU A 140 14.66 -0.40 -28.59
N LYS A 141 15.80 0.06 -28.08
CA LYS A 141 16.69 0.98 -28.81
C LYS A 141 17.27 0.35 -30.07
N GLY A 142 17.27 -0.99 -30.17
CA GLY A 142 17.86 -1.72 -31.29
C GLY A 142 19.34 -1.39 -31.48
N PRO A 143 20.06 -2.11 -32.35
CA PRO A 143 21.37 -1.67 -32.78
C PRO A 143 21.17 -0.38 -33.59
N GLN A 144 21.48 0.76 -32.96
CA GLN A 144 21.61 2.05 -33.63
C GLN A 144 22.48 1.86 -34.88
N GLU A 145 21.93 2.23 -36.03
CA GLU A 145 22.49 2.10 -37.38
C GLU A 145 24.02 2.13 -37.39
N ARG A 146 24.63 0.94 -37.38
CA ARG A 146 26.00 0.75 -37.84
C ARG A 146 25.94 0.72 -39.35
N ASP A 147 25.77 1.87 -39.98
CA ASP A 147 26.13 2.11 -41.38
C ASP A 147 25.95 3.61 -41.68
N SER A 148 27.02 4.37 -41.47
CA SER A 148 27.36 5.59 -42.21
C SER A 148 28.86 5.86 -42.06
#